data_AF-A0A0L0UYI3-F1
#
_entry.id   AF-A0A0L0UYI3-F1
#
_cell.length_a   1.000
_cell.length_b   1.000
_cell.length_c   1.000
_cell.angle_alpha   90.00
_cell.angle_beta   90.00
_cell.angle_gamma   90.00
#
_symmetry.space_group_name_H-M   'P 1'
#
loop_
_entity.id
_entity.type
_entity.pdbx_description
1 polymer ?
#
loop_
_entity_poly.entity_id
_entity_poly.type
_entity_poly.pdbx_seq_one_letter_code
_entity_poly.pdbx_strand_id
1 'polypeptide(L)'
;MTSSVREKIKRMEELISVGRVLGGMTQKYDVLGEDTASHEKDPNLTVDDMGEKAEIWQRLKSDLLPSIKVQATALLTSLDLHDLEKHPIPDLELTREVLSDLDQTLANTVCSTISFFVRSPLPDEKHDHRMKNFKAFRFSQLRLKIRALIRGSIRVLFESSRELLHLCILSLMTSSVSATWQEASDLREDIQMCIAHAGKSVHNTIHCYQKSDWAVIRDEWLIEVTSCNDLLEAIADVINRSNHRAIANRASDSTPTLANLTINSADEANLIVGTPNPQNRREASRELMLDGIRTTISLVKLTRIDVLIGEME
;
A
#
# COMPACT_ATOMS: atom_id res chain seq x y z
N MET A 1 -33.98 -8.41 -31.93
CA MET A 1 -33.78 -7.48 -30.78
C MET A 1 -33.78 -8.19 -29.42
N THR A 2 -34.58 -9.24 -29.19
CA THR A 2 -34.66 -9.97 -27.90
C THR A 2 -33.41 -10.79 -27.53
N SER A 3 -32.62 -11.26 -28.51
CA SER A 3 -31.35 -11.98 -28.24
C SER A 3 -30.29 -11.10 -27.58
N SER A 4 -30.11 -9.88 -28.08
CA SER A 4 -29.07 -8.95 -27.61
C SER A 4 -29.29 -8.48 -26.16
N VAL A 5 -30.55 -8.25 -25.76
CA VAL A 5 -30.87 -7.89 -24.37
C VAL A 5 -30.62 -9.07 -23.42
N ARG A 6 -30.98 -10.28 -23.83
CA ARG A 6 -30.73 -11.51 -23.04
C ARG A 6 -29.24 -11.77 -22.84
N GLU A 7 -28.44 -11.61 -23.89
CA GLU A 7 -26.98 -11.76 -23.82
C GLU A 7 -26.34 -10.75 -22.85
N LYS A 8 -26.77 -9.48 -22.88
CA LYS A 8 -26.32 -8.46 -21.93
C LYS A 8 -26.68 -8.79 -20.48
N ILE A 9 -27.90 -9.27 -20.23
CA ILE A 9 -28.33 -9.69 -18.90
C ILE A 9 -27.48 -10.86 -18.39
N LYS A 10 -27.28 -11.89 -19.22
CA LYS A 10 -26.43 -13.04 -18.87
C LYS A 10 -25.01 -12.58 -18.52
N ARG A 11 -24.43 -11.72 -19.36
CA ARG A 11 -23.08 -11.16 -19.14
C ARG A 11 -22.98 -10.39 -17.84
N MET A 12 -24.01 -9.60 -17.50
CA MET A 12 -24.09 -8.87 -16.23
C MET A 12 -24.14 -9.83 -15.04
N GLU A 13 -24.94 -10.89 -15.10
CA GLU A 13 -25.02 -11.90 -14.02
C GLU A 13 -23.65 -12.58 -13.79
N GLU A 14 -22.94 -12.89 -14.88
CA GLU A 14 -21.60 -13.47 -14.81
C GLU A 14 -20.61 -12.50 -14.15
N LEU A 15 -20.62 -11.21 -14.53
CA LEU A 15 -19.78 -10.16 -13.94
C LEU A 15 -20.06 -9.98 -12.44
N ILE A 16 -21.35 -9.93 -12.05
CA ILE A 16 -21.77 -9.83 -10.64
C ILE A 16 -21.25 -11.04 -9.85
N SER A 17 -21.35 -12.24 -10.44
CA SER A 17 -20.90 -13.46 -9.78
C SER A 17 -19.37 -13.47 -9.57
N VAL A 18 -18.56 -13.03 -10.55
CA VAL A 18 -17.11 -12.87 -10.36
C VAL A 18 -16.80 -11.79 -9.31
N GLY A 19 -17.49 -10.64 -9.35
CA GLY A 19 -17.34 -9.58 -8.36
C GLY A 19 -17.64 -10.04 -6.92
N ARG A 20 -18.59 -10.97 -6.74
CA ARG A 20 -18.86 -11.60 -5.43
C ARG A 20 -17.71 -12.48 -4.96
N VAL A 21 -17.09 -13.26 -5.87
CA VAL A 21 -15.92 -14.09 -5.52
C VAL A 21 -14.78 -13.21 -5.03
N LEU A 22 -14.44 -12.16 -5.77
CA LEU A 22 -13.42 -11.18 -5.38
C LEU A 22 -13.72 -10.58 -4.00
N GLY A 23 -14.95 -10.11 -3.77
CA GLY A 23 -15.35 -9.55 -2.47
C GLY A 23 -15.27 -10.56 -1.32
N GLY A 24 -15.61 -11.82 -1.56
CA GLY A 24 -15.45 -12.90 -0.58
C GLY A 24 -13.98 -13.16 -0.23
N MET A 25 -13.11 -13.16 -1.24
CA MET A 25 -11.66 -13.33 -1.05
C MET A 25 -11.03 -12.16 -0.28
N THR A 26 -11.43 -10.91 -0.57
CA THR A 26 -10.99 -9.72 0.19
C THR A 26 -11.25 -9.88 1.69
N GLN A 27 -12.43 -10.38 2.07
CA GLN A 27 -12.79 -10.59 3.48
C GLN A 27 -12.06 -11.78 4.09
N LYS A 28 -11.94 -12.89 3.34
CA LYS A 28 -11.32 -14.15 3.79
C LYS A 28 -9.88 -13.95 4.26
N TYR A 29 -9.11 -13.11 3.57
CA TYR A 29 -7.68 -12.92 3.82
C TYR A 29 -7.33 -11.67 4.64
N ASP A 30 -8.33 -10.95 5.16
CA ASP A 30 -8.11 -9.84 6.10
C ASP A 30 -7.68 -10.34 7.51
N VAL A 31 -7.74 -11.66 7.73
CA VAL A 31 -7.61 -12.36 9.04
C VAL A 31 -6.16 -12.59 9.49
N LEU A 32 -5.14 -12.07 8.80
CA LEU A 32 -3.74 -12.11 9.30
C LEU A 32 -3.51 -11.09 10.44
N GLY A 33 -4.39 -11.11 11.46
CA GLY A 33 -4.45 -10.23 12.63
C GLY A 33 -3.94 -10.88 13.91
N GLU A 34 -3.05 -10.14 14.57
CA GLU A 34 -2.50 -10.20 15.95
C GLU A 34 -1.87 -11.48 16.52
N ASP A 35 -0.81 -11.23 17.29
CA ASP A 35 0.08 -12.17 17.95
C ASP A 35 -0.67 -13.02 18.98
N THR A 36 -1.18 -14.16 18.53
CA THR A 36 -1.78 -15.14 19.42
C THR A 36 -1.03 -16.46 19.31
N ALA A 37 0.05 -16.53 20.08
CA ALA A 37 0.24 -17.55 21.12
C ALA A 37 1.69 -17.48 21.56
N SER A 38 1.90 -17.15 22.84
CA SER A 38 3.14 -17.40 23.57
C SER A 38 3.33 -18.90 23.67
N HIS A 39 3.81 -19.54 22.61
CA HIS A 39 4.36 -20.87 22.72
C HIS A 39 5.69 -20.76 23.48
N GLU A 40 5.92 -21.73 24.34
CA GLU A 40 7.12 -21.83 25.17
C GLU A 40 8.34 -21.84 24.23
N LYS A 41 9.14 -20.77 24.30
CA LYS A 41 10.38 -20.64 23.55
C LYS A 41 11.40 -21.57 24.19
N ASP A 42 12.02 -22.43 23.39
CA ASP A 42 13.04 -23.36 23.88
C ASP A 42 14.43 -22.69 23.79
N PRO A 43 15.08 -22.38 24.92
CA PRO A 43 16.41 -21.75 24.93
C PRO A 43 17.53 -22.71 24.51
N ASN A 44 17.26 -24.00 24.35
CA ASN A 44 18.26 -24.98 23.89
C ASN A 44 18.11 -25.30 22.40
N LEU A 45 17.20 -24.62 21.70
CA LEU A 45 16.88 -24.89 20.32
C LEU A 45 18.08 -24.63 19.41
N THR A 46 18.38 -25.58 18.54
CA THR A 46 19.48 -25.48 17.56
C THR A 46 18.94 -25.35 16.13
N VAL A 47 19.84 -25.06 15.19
CA VAL A 47 19.47 -24.99 13.77
C VAL A 47 19.03 -26.36 13.21
N ASP A 48 19.51 -27.46 13.79
CA ASP A 48 19.20 -28.82 13.32
C ASP A 48 17.75 -29.21 13.64
N ASP A 49 17.16 -28.59 14.66
CA ASP A 49 15.75 -28.78 15.05
C ASP A 49 14.77 -28.06 14.10
N MET A 50 15.27 -27.21 13.20
CA MET A 50 14.45 -26.38 12.30
C MET A 50 14.05 -27.07 10.99
N GLY A 51 14.18 -28.40 10.90
CA GLY A 51 13.90 -29.17 9.67
C GLY A 51 12.52 -28.89 9.06
N GLU A 52 11.45 -28.99 9.87
CA GLU A 52 10.07 -28.71 9.41
C GLU A 52 9.92 -27.26 8.91
N LYS A 53 10.54 -26.30 9.60
CA LYS A 53 10.54 -24.88 9.19
C LYS A 53 11.29 -24.70 7.88
N ALA A 54 12.42 -25.37 7.70
CA ALA A 54 13.19 -25.31 6.47
C ALA A 54 12.36 -25.80 5.28
N GLU A 55 11.60 -26.89 5.45
CA GLU A 55 10.70 -27.43 4.42
C GLU A 55 9.55 -26.46 4.10
N ILE A 56 8.89 -25.91 5.12
CA ILE A 56 7.84 -24.90 4.92
C ILE A 56 8.38 -23.68 4.19
N TRP A 57 9.57 -23.20 4.58
CA TRP A 57 10.23 -22.10 3.88
C TRP A 57 10.56 -22.46 2.43
N GLN A 58 11.08 -23.66 2.15
CA GLN A 58 11.32 -24.07 0.77
C GLN A 58 10.03 -24.05 -0.04
N ARG A 59 8.93 -24.57 0.50
CA ARG A 59 7.61 -24.53 -0.17
C ARG A 59 7.13 -23.10 -0.44
N LEU A 60 7.25 -22.20 0.55
CA LEU A 60 6.92 -20.78 0.37
C LEU A 60 7.75 -20.16 -0.76
N LYS A 61 9.05 -20.45 -0.77
CA LYS A 61 10.03 -19.86 -1.70
C LYS A 61 9.89 -20.39 -3.13
N SER A 62 9.77 -21.70 -3.32
CA SER A 62 9.85 -22.33 -4.65
C SER A 62 8.51 -22.43 -5.36
N ASP A 63 7.40 -22.44 -4.60
CA ASP A 63 6.07 -22.72 -5.13
C ASP A 63 5.10 -21.58 -4.79
N LEU A 64 4.77 -21.39 -3.51
CA LEU A 64 3.61 -20.57 -3.14
C LEU A 64 3.77 -19.08 -3.50
N LEU A 65 4.90 -18.45 -3.17
CA LEU A 65 5.13 -17.04 -3.48
C LEU A 65 5.27 -16.79 -4.99
N PRO A 66 6.06 -17.59 -5.75
CA PRO A 66 6.06 -17.49 -7.22
C PRO A 66 4.67 -17.68 -7.85
N SER A 67 3.88 -18.65 -7.38
CA SER A 67 2.54 -18.94 -7.88
C SER A 67 1.59 -17.75 -7.70
N ILE A 68 1.62 -17.07 -6.54
CA ILE A 68 0.84 -15.83 -6.33
C ILE A 68 1.17 -14.78 -7.39
N LYS A 69 2.46 -14.57 -7.70
CA LYS A 69 2.87 -13.60 -8.73
C LYS A 69 2.32 -14.00 -10.11
N VAL A 70 2.44 -15.27 -10.49
CA VAL A 70 1.98 -15.78 -11.78
C VAL A 70 0.46 -15.65 -11.90
N GLN A 71 -0.29 -16.07 -10.88
CA GLN A 71 -1.74 -16.02 -10.86
C GLN A 71 -2.27 -14.57 -10.82
N ALA A 72 -1.62 -13.66 -10.08
CA ALA A 72 -1.96 -12.24 -10.11
C ALA A 72 -1.76 -11.63 -11.52
N THR A 73 -0.71 -12.04 -12.22
CA THR A 73 -0.47 -11.64 -13.63
C THR A 73 -1.48 -12.27 -14.58
N ALA A 74 -1.87 -13.52 -14.34
CA ALA A 74 -2.92 -14.18 -15.11
C ALA A 74 -4.28 -13.47 -14.93
N LEU A 75 -4.56 -12.94 -13.74
CA LEU A 75 -5.78 -12.18 -13.46
C LEU A 75 -5.83 -10.88 -14.28
N LEU A 76 -4.71 -10.17 -14.41
CA LEU A 76 -4.61 -8.99 -15.30
C LEU A 76 -4.98 -9.36 -16.74
N THR A 77 -4.51 -10.52 -17.19
CA THR A 77 -4.74 -11.01 -18.55
C THR A 77 -6.19 -11.44 -18.74
N SER A 78 -6.77 -12.17 -17.78
CA SER A 78 -8.15 -12.64 -17.86
C SER A 78 -9.16 -11.49 -17.76
N LEU A 79 -8.82 -10.39 -17.09
CA LEU A 79 -9.63 -9.18 -17.02
C LEU A 79 -9.44 -8.24 -18.22
N ASP A 80 -8.55 -8.57 -19.16
CA ASP A 80 -8.23 -7.77 -20.35
C ASP A 80 -7.70 -6.36 -20.04
N LEU A 81 -6.71 -6.29 -19.15
CA LEU A 81 -6.22 -5.03 -18.57
C LEU A 81 -4.83 -4.59 -19.07
N HIS A 82 -4.35 -5.19 -20.16
CA HIS A 82 -3.05 -4.81 -20.75
C HIS A 82 -3.11 -3.52 -21.56
N ASP A 83 -4.24 -3.27 -22.21
CA ASP A 83 -4.45 -2.10 -23.07
C ASP A 83 -5.31 -1.06 -22.34
N LEU A 84 -4.70 0.07 -21.95
CA LEU A 84 -5.37 1.16 -21.25
C LEU A 84 -6.32 1.94 -22.17
N GLU A 85 -6.15 1.86 -23.50
CA GLU A 85 -6.95 2.62 -24.47
C GLU A 85 -8.24 1.88 -24.88
N LYS A 86 -8.37 0.59 -24.56
CA LYS A 86 -9.51 -0.25 -24.98
C LYS A 86 -10.42 -0.65 -23.84
N HIS A 87 -11.73 -0.63 -24.06
CA HIS A 87 -12.70 -1.15 -23.09
C HIS A 87 -12.38 -2.60 -22.73
N PRO A 88 -12.33 -2.94 -21.43
CA PRO A 88 -11.89 -4.26 -21.03
C PRO A 88 -13.03 -5.22 -21.36
N ILE A 89 -12.69 -6.36 -21.96
CA ILE A 89 -13.66 -7.44 -22.19
C ILE A 89 -13.19 -8.67 -21.41
N PRO A 90 -13.51 -8.76 -20.10
CA PRO A 90 -13.01 -9.85 -19.27
C PRO A 90 -13.41 -11.23 -19.78
N ASP A 91 -12.47 -12.15 -19.85
CA ASP A 91 -12.78 -13.57 -19.97
C ASP A 91 -13.23 -14.08 -18.59
N LEU A 92 -14.54 -14.26 -18.41
CA LEU A 92 -15.12 -14.61 -17.12
C LEU A 92 -14.98 -16.09 -16.77
N GLU A 93 -14.70 -16.95 -17.76
CA GLU A 93 -14.41 -18.36 -17.51
C GLU A 93 -12.98 -18.48 -16.99
N LEU A 94 -12.03 -17.91 -17.74
CA LEU A 94 -10.62 -17.85 -17.34
C LEU A 94 -10.43 -17.11 -16.01
N THR A 95 -11.15 -16.01 -15.79
CA THR A 95 -11.07 -15.26 -14.53
C THR A 95 -11.49 -16.11 -13.34
N ARG A 96 -12.50 -16.98 -13.48
CA ARG A 96 -12.93 -17.86 -12.39
C ARG A 96 -11.90 -18.93 -12.08
N GLU A 97 -11.31 -19.51 -13.11
CA GLU A 97 -10.23 -20.49 -12.97
C GLU A 97 -9.04 -19.86 -12.23
N VAL A 98 -8.57 -18.71 -12.70
CA VAL A 98 -7.46 -17.97 -12.07
C VAL A 98 -7.78 -17.60 -10.62
N LEU A 99 -9.00 -17.14 -10.32
CA LEU A 99 -9.40 -16.81 -8.95
C LEU A 99 -9.48 -18.04 -8.04
N SER A 100 -9.93 -19.19 -8.56
CA SER A 100 -9.95 -20.45 -7.82
C SER A 100 -8.52 -20.88 -7.45
N ASP A 101 -7.61 -20.85 -8.41
CA ASP A 101 -6.20 -21.21 -8.18
C ASP A 101 -5.51 -20.25 -7.21
N LEU A 102 -5.79 -18.96 -7.36
CA LEU A 102 -5.25 -17.93 -6.47
C LEU A 102 -5.82 -18.07 -5.06
N ASP A 103 -7.11 -18.38 -4.89
CA ASP A 103 -7.71 -18.65 -3.59
C ASP A 103 -7.02 -19.84 -2.90
N GLN A 104 -6.84 -20.94 -3.62
CA GLN A 104 -6.16 -22.11 -3.07
C GLN A 104 -4.70 -21.82 -2.69
N THR A 105 -4.00 -21.03 -3.50
CA THR A 105 -2.60 -20.66 -3.27
C THR A 105 -2.46 -19.71 -2.08
N LEU A 106 -3.35 -18.73 -1.95
CA LEU A 106 -3.39 -17.82 -0.81
C LEU A 106 -3.72 -18.55 0.49
N ALA A 107 -4.72 -19.44 0.48
CA ALA A 107 -5.03 -20.28 1.63
C ALA A 107 -3.82 -21.11 2.07
N ASN A 108 -3.15 -21.79 1.13
CA ASN A 108 -1.94 -22.56 1.42
C ASN A 108 -0.78 -21.70 1.93
N THR A 109 -0.64 -20.48 1.41
CA THR A 109 0.37 -19.50 1.85
C THR A 109 0.10 -19.05 3.28
N VAL A 110 -1.15 -18.70 3.61
CA VAL A 110 -1.56 -18.30 4.96
C VAL A 110 -1.36 -19.45 5.94
N CYS A 111 -1.82 -20.66 5.61
CA CYS A 111 -1.62 -21.84 6.46
C CYS A 111 -0.13 -22.12 6.68
N SER A 112 0.69 -22.11 5.62
CA SER A 112 2.13 -22.34 5.72
C SER A 112 2.82 -21.25 6.55
N THR A 113 2.40 -20.00 6.40
CA THR A 113 2.85 -18.86 7.21
C THR A 113 2.52 -19.08 8.68
N ILE A 114 1.28 -19.42 9.02
CA ILE A 114 0.86 -19.71 10.40
C ILE A 114 1.66 -20.88 10.98
N SER A 115 1.79 -22.00 10.23
CA SER A 115 2.60 -23.14 10.66
C SER A 115 4.07 -22.77 10.85
N PHE A 116 4.60 -21.85 10.05
CA PHE A 116 5.97 -21.35 10.18
C PHE A 116 6.16 -20.48 11.43
N PHE A 117 5.19 -19.64 11.82
CA PHE A 117 5.37 -18.68 12.91
C PHE A 117 4.78 -19.06 14.27
N VAL A 118 3.79 -19.96 14.31
CA VAL A 118 3.06 -20.29 15.53
C VAL A 118 3.48 -21.63 16.09
N ARG A 119 3.66 -22.65 15.24
CA ARG A 119 3.98 -24.01 15.69
C ARG A 119 5.42 -24.08 16.22
N SER A 120 5.68 -24.80 17.31
CA SER A 120 7.05 -25.12 17.73
C SER A 120 7.78 -25.93 16.65
N PRO A 121 9.12 -25.83 16.55
CA PRO A 121 9.99 -25.01 17.41
C PRO A 121 10.00 -23.52 17.01
N LEU A 122 10.12 -22.64 18.01
CA LEU A 122 10.24 -21.19 17.82
C LEU A 122 11.56 -20.68 18.41
N PRO A 123 12.29 -19.83 17.68
CA PRO A 123 13.55 -19.27 18.16
C PRO A 123 13.34 -18.39 19.39
N ASP A 124 14.27 -18.45 20.34
CA ASP A 124 14.32 -17.46 21.42
C ASP A 124 14.67 -16.07 20.85
N GLU A 125 14.08 -15.04 21.44
CA GLU A 125 14.34 -13.65 21.06
C GLU A 125 15.64 -13.13 21.64
N LYS A 126 16.07 -13.66 22.80
CA LYS A 126 17.26 -13.18 23.52
C LYS A 126 18.57 -13.79 23.03
N HIS A 127 18.50 -14.91 22.30
CA HIS A 127 19.68 -15.65 21.90
C HIS A 127 19.59 -16.09 20.44
N ASP A 128 20.58 -15.66 19.64
CA ASP A 128 20.61 -15.96 18.20
C ASP A 128 21.03 -17.41 17.89
N HIS A 129 21.63 -18.12 18.86
CA HIS A 129 22.18 -19.49 18.82
C HIS A 129 22.81 -19.94 17.49
N ARG A 130 23.39 -19.03 16.70
CA ARG A 130 23.83 -19.32 15.32
C ARG A 130 22.73 -19.95 14.45
N MET A 131 21.47 -19.60 14.67
CA MET A 131 20.28 -20.11 13.95
C MET A 131 20.23 -19.67 12.47
N LYS A 132 21.23 -18.94 11.98
CA LYS A 132 21.36 -18.47 10.59
C LYS A 132 20.09 -17.74 10.12
N ASN A 133 19.31 -18.37 9.24
CA ASN A 133 18.10 -17.80 8.67
C ASN A 133 16.87 -17.99 9.57
N PHE A 134 16.99 -18.77 10.65
CA PHE A 134 15.90 -19.09 11.56
C PHE A 134 15.89 -18.28 12.86
N LYS A 135 16.60 -17.14 12.89
CA LYS A 135 16.55 -16.19 14.02
C LYS A 135 15.13 -15.62 14.19
N ALA A 136 14.76 -15.25 15.41
CA ALA A 136 13.48 -14.60 15.71
C ALA A 136 13.24 -13.34 14.85
N PHE A 137 14.28 -12.51 14.67
CA PHE A 137 14.25 -11.38 13.73
C PHE A 137 13.87 -11.83 12.31
N ARG A 138 14.50 -12.88 11.76
CA ARG A 138 14.19 -13.34 10.40
C ARG A 138 12.77 -13.86 10.25
N PHE A 139 12.25 -14.46 11.31
CA PHE A 139 10.86 -14.88 11.36
C PHE A 139 9.93 -13.66 11.28
N SER A 140 10.12 -12.67 12.16
CA SER A 140 9.26 -11.47 12.17
C SER A 140 9.27 -10.76 10.81
N GLN A 141 10.44 -10.60 10.19
CA GLN A 141 10.58 -9.96 8.88
C GLN A 141 9.84 -10.73 7.78
N LEU A 142 9.94 -12.06 7.75
CA LEU A 142 9.22 -12.87 6.76
C LEU A 142 7.71 -12.74 6.93
N ARG A 143 7.22 -12.78 8.18
CA ARG A 143 5.79 -12.61 8.48
C ARG A 143 5.28 -11.25 8.03
N LEU A 144 6.02 -10.18 8.33
CA LEU A 144 5.67 -8.82 7.92
C LEU A 144 5.59 -8.69 6.40
N LYS A 145 6.54 -9.26 5.66
CA LYS A 145 6.55 -9.21 4.20
C LYS A 145 5.40 -9.99 3.56
N ILE A 146 5.09 -11.20 4.06
CA ILE A 146 3.94 -11.97 3.56
C ILE A 146 2.63 -11.25 3.88
N ARG A 147 2.51 -10.68 5.09
CA ARG A 147 1.34 -9.87 5.45
C ARG A 147 1.20 -8.65 4.53
N ALA A 148 2.28 -7.93 4.27
CA ALA A 148 2.28 -6.78 3.37
C ALA A 148 1.90 -7.18 1.93
N LEU A 149 2.37 -8.31 1.42
CA LEU A 149 1.97 -8.85 0.13
C LEU A 149 0.45 -9.11 0.07
N ILE A 150 -0.08 -9.86 1.03
CA ILE A 150 -1.49 -10.27 1.03
C ILE A 150 -2.41 -9.06 1.26
N ARG A 151 -2.15 -8.28 2.31
CA ARG A 151 -3.01 -7.16 2.72
C ARG A 151 -2.79 -5.90 1.91
N GLY A 152 -1.55 -5.62 1.50
CA GLY A 152 -1.18 -4.38 0.83
C GLY A 152 -1.27 -4.45 -0.69
N SER A 153 -1.05 -5.62 -1.30
CA SER A 153 -1.08 -5.74 -2.78
C SER A 153 -2.25 -6.58 -3.27
N ILE A 154 -2.41 -7.81 -2.76
CA ILE A 154 -3.42 -8.74 -3.26
C ILE A 154 -4.84 -8.30 -2.88
N ARG A 155 -5.03 -7.80 -1.66
CA ARG A 155 -6.32 -7.26 -1.24
C ARG A 155 -6.77 -6.08 -2.10
N VAL A 156 -5.88 -5.11 -2.32
CA VAL A 156 -6.15 -3.92 -3.14
C VAL A 156 -6.44 -4.34 -4.58
N LEU A 157 -5.67 -5.30 -5.12
CA LEU A 157 -5.95 -5.91 -6.43
C LEU A 157 -7.39 -6.43 -6.52
N PHE A 158 -7.90 -7.14 -5.50
CA PHE A 158 -9.27 -7.64 -5.52
C PHE A 158 -10.32 -6.54 -5.41
N GLU A 159 -10.08 -5.52 -4.58
CA GLU A 159 -10.96 -4.37 -4.42
C GLU A 159 -11.07 -3.58 -5.75
N SER A 160 -9.94 -3.21 -6.35
CA SER A 160 -9.89 -2.49 -7.63
C SER A 160 -10.46 -3.32 -8.79
N SER A 161 -10.17 -4.63 -8.84
CA SER A 161 -10.74 -5.51 -9.86
C SER A 161 -12.26 -5.58 -9.75
N ARG A 162 -12.79 -5.66 -8.53
CA ARG A 162 -14.24 -5.70 -8.29
C ARG A 162 -14.91 -4.39 -8.70
N GLU A 163 -14.28 -3.26 -8.43
CA GLU A 163 -14.78 -1.95 -8.83
C GLU A 163 -14.78 -1.79 -10.35
N LEU A 164 -13.72 -2.26 -11.03
CA LEU A 164 -13.67 -2.29 -12.49
C LEU A 164 -14.80 -3.16 -13.09
N LEU A 165 -15.08 -4.34 -12.53
CA LEU A 165 -16.19 -5.18 -12.98
C LEU A 165 -17.55 -4.47 -12.79
N HIS A 166 -17.68 -3.65 -11.76
CA HIS A 166 -18.87 -2.81 -11.55
C HIS A 166 -19.00 -1.74 -12.64
N LEU A 167 -17.92 -1.08 -13.03
CA LEU A 167 -17.92 -0.15 -14.16
C LEU A 167 -18.27 -0.85 -15.49
N CYS A 168 -17.81 -2.08 -15.69
CA CYS A 168 -18.20 -2.90 -16.85
C CYS A 168 -19.72 -3.13 -16.88
N ILE A 169 -20.35 -3.40 -15.74
CA ILE A 169 -21.81 -3.56 -15.63
C ILE A 169 -22.52 -2.24 -15.97
N LEU A 170 -22.06 -1.11 -15.43
CA LEU A 170 -22.64 0.20 -15.72
C LEU A 170 -22.56 0.56 -17.21
N SER A 171 -21.45 0.21 -17.87
CA SER A 171 -21.27 0.39 -19.32
C SER A 171 -22.25 -0.45 -20.15
N LEU A 172 -22.62 -1.65 -19.69
CA LEU A 172 -23.64 -2.47 -20.35
C LEU A 172 -25.05 -1.86 -20.25
N MET A 173 -25.31 -1.10 -19.18
CA MET A 173 -26.63 -0.57 -18.81
C MET A 173 -26.86 0.88 -19.26
N THR A 174 -25.82 1.68 -19.41
CA THR A 174 -25.90 3.13 -19.67
C THR A 174 -25.12 3.53 -20.91
N SER A 175 -25.59 4.56 -21.62
CA SER A 175 -24.88 5.15 -22.78
C SER A 175 -23.97 6.32 -22.39
N SER A 176 -23.72 6.54 -21.09
CA SER A 176 -22.91 7.65 -20.60
C SER A 176 -21.47 7.19 -20.40
N VAL A 177 -20.62 7.45 -21.40
CA VAL A 177 -19.33 6.77 -21.60
C VAL A 177 -18.13 7.54 -21.04
N SER A 178 -18.18 8.87 -20.85
CA SER A 178 -16.93 9.65 -20.62
C SER A 178 -16.40 9.63 -19.19
N ALA A 179 -17.23 9.82 -18.17
CA ALA A 179 -16.77 9.84 -16.76
C ALA A 179 -16.40 8.43 -16.26
N THR A 180 -17.15 7.42 -16.70
CA THR A 180 -16.90 5.99 -16.42
C THR A 180 -15.60 5.49 -17.07
N TRP A 181 -15.11 6.18 -18.11
CA TRP A 181 -13.89 5.81 -18.81
C TRP A 181 -12.63 6.22 -18.07
N GLN A 182 -12.56 7.45 -17.56
CA GLN A 182 -11.39 7.90 -16.79
C GLN A 182 -11.22 7.06 -15.52
N GLU A 183 -12.31 6.82 -14.79
CA GLU A 183 -12.31 5.99 -13.58
C GLU A 183 -11.87 4.55 -13.88
N ALA A 184 -12.30 3.97 -15.01
CA ALA A 184 -11.85 2.65 -15.43
C ALA A 184 -10.37 2.62 -15.85
N SER A 185 -9.82 3.73 -16.37
CA SER A 185 -8.39 3.86 -16.69
C SER A 185 -7.57 3.94 -15.41
N ASP A 186 -7.96 4.80 -14.47
CA ASP A 186 -7.28 4.98 -13.19
C ASP A 186 -7.22 3.65 -12.40
N LEU A 187 -8.35 2.92 -12.34
CA LEU A 187 -8.41 1.60 -11.69
C LEU A 187 -7.50 0.56 -12.36
N ARG A 188 -7.27 0.64 -13.67
CA ARG A 188 -6.33 -0.27 -14.35
C ARG A 188 -4.89 0.03 -13.98
N GLU A 189 -4.53 1.31 -13.95
CA GLU A 189 -3.20 1.73 -13.50
C GLU A 189 -2.96 1.25 -12.06
N ASP A 190 -3.96 1.38 -11.18
CA ASP A 190 -3.91 0.85 -9.81
C ASP A 190 -3.73 -0.68 -9.78
N ILE A 191 -4.49 -1.42 -10.59
CA ILE A 191 -4.37 -2.89 -10.69
C ILE A 191 -2.98 -3.30 -11.19
N GLN A 192 -2.46 -2.65 -12.24
CA GLN A 192 -1.13 -2.91 -12.78
C GLN A 192 -0.05 -2.60 -11.73
N MET A 193 -0.18 -1.48 -11.03
CA MET A 193 0.71 -1.09 -9.93
C MET A 193 0.69 -2.13 -8.80
N CYS A 194 -0.49 -2.59 -8.39
CA CYS A 194 -0.64 -3.62 -7.36
C CYS A 194 0.05 -4.94 -7.75
N ILE A 195 -0.05 -5.35 -9.00
CA ILE A 195 0.61 -6.57 -9.51
C ILE A 195 2.13 -6.38 -9.55
N ALA A 196 2.62 -5.22 -9.99
CA ALA A 196 4.03 -4.90 -9.96
C ALA A 196 4.58 -4.91 -8.52
N HIS A 197 3.84 -4.32 -7.57
CA HIS A 197 4.17 -4.35 -6.15
C HIS A 197 4.14 -5.76 -5.57
N ALA A 198 3.16 -6.59 -5.93
CA ALA A 198 3.11 -7.99 -5.52
C ALA A 198 4.34 -8.76 -6.03
N GLY A 199 4.70 -8.57 -7.31
CA GLY A 199 5.88 -9.18 -7.91
C GLY A 199 7.19 -8.75 -7.24
N LYS A 200 7.34 -7.45 -6.94
CA LYS A 200 8.50 -6.92 -6.20
C LYS A 200 8.54 -7.46 -4.77
N SER A 201 7.39 -7.55 -4.10
CA SER A 201 7.28 -8.08 -2.74
C SER A 201 7.66 -9.56 -2.67
N VAL A 202 7.19 -10.38 -3.62
CA VAL A 202 7.59 -11.78 -3.77
C VAL A 202 9.11 -11.90 -3.96
N HIS A 203 9.67 -11.14 -4.90
CA HIS A 203 11.11 -11.16 -5.16
C HIS A 203 11.93 -10.75 -3.93
N ASN A 204 11.56 -9.64 -3.28
CA ASN A 204 12.21 -9.14 -2.09
C ASN A 204 12.13 -10.14 -0.93
N THR A 205 10.97 -10.78 -0.73
CA THR A 205 10.79 -11.79 0.32
C THR A 205 11.74 -12.97 0.13
N ILE A 206 11.84 -13.48 -1.09
CA ILE A 206 12.76 -14.57 -1.44
C ILE A 206 14.22 -14.13 -1.26
N HIS A 207 14.57 -12.94 -1.72
CA HIS A 207 15.93 -12.41 -1.68
C HIS A 207 16.37 -12.06 -0.24
N CYS A 208 15.48 -11.56 0.63
CA CYS A 208 15.82 -11.20 2.01
C CYS A 208 16.43 -12.39 2.77
N TYR A 209 15.98 -13.61 2.50
CA TYR A 209 16.49 -14.84 3.11
C TYR A 209 17.92 -15.23 2.68
N GLN A 210 18.47 -14.57 1.66
CA GLN A 210 19.84 -14.75 1.19
C GLN A 210 20.78 -13.63 1.66
N LYS A 211 20.22 -12.52 2.15
CA LYS A 211 20.97 -11.34 2.61
C LYS A 211 21.45 -11.53 4.05
N SER A 212 22.46 -10.77 4.47
CA SER A 212 22.81 -10.63 5.90
C SER A 212 21.76 -9.81 6.65
N ASP A 213 21.73 -9.90 7.98
CA ASP A 213 20.73 -9.20 8.83
C ASP A 213 20.81 -7.69 8.58
N TRP A 214 22.03 -7.15 8.57
CA TRP A 214 22.31 -5.75 8.28
C TRP A 214 21.84 -5.30 6.89
N ALA A 215 21.99 -6.14 5.87
CA ALA A 215 21.53 -5.81 4.52
C ALA A 215 20.00 -5.74 4.46
N VAL A 216 19.29 -6.63 5.16
CA VAL A 216 17.82 -6.55 5.24
C VAL A 216 17.37 -5.29 5.97
N ILE A 217 17.97 -4.96 7.12
CA ILE A 217 17.65 -3.75 7.88
C ILE A 217 17.88 -2.51 7.03
N ARG A 218 18.99 -2.45 6.29
CA ARG A 218 19.31 -1.32 5.40
C ARG A 218 18.29 -1.16 4.27
N ASP A 219 17.89 -2.24 3.62
CA ASP A 219 16.92 -2.17 2.53
C ASP A 219 15.58 -1.64 3.02
N GLU A 220 15.13 -2.12 4.18
CA GLU A 220 13.88 -1.66 4.78
C GLU A 220 13.97 -0.22 5.26
N TRP A 221 15.08 0.16 5.88
CA TRP A 221 15.35 1.56 6.20
C TRP A 221 15.26 2.44 4.96
N LEU A 222 15.83 2.02 3.84
CA LEU A 222 15.80 2.80 2.60
C LEU A 222 14.38 2.93 2.05
N ILE A 223 13.57 1.86 2.08
CA ILE A 223 12.16 1.89 1.66
C ILE A 223 11.37 2.90 2.51
N GLU A 224 11.50 2.85 3.83
CA GLU A 224 10.80 3.75 4.74
C GLU A 224 11.23 5.21 4.54
N VAL A 225 12.54 5.46 4.40
CA VAL A 225 13.06 6.81 4.15
C VAL A 225 12.56 7.37 2.82
N THR A 226 12.55 6.56 1.75
CA THR A 226 12.00 6.99 0.46
C THR A 226 10.51 7.31 0.59
N SER A 227 9.72 6.45 1.24
CA SER A 227 8.29 6.73 1.45
C SER A 227 8.04 8.00 2.26
N CYS A 228 8.85 8.27 3.29
CA CYS A 228 8.77 9.52 4.05
C CYS A 228 9.12 10.74 3.18
N ASN A 229 10.15 10.64 2.35
CA ASN A 229 10.54 11.72 1.45
C ASN A 229 9.43 12.03 0.43
N ASP A 230 8.85 11.00 -0.20
CA ASP A 230 7.76 11.16 -1.17
C ASP A 230 6.53 11.84 -0.53
N LEU A 231 6.18 11.43 0.71
CA LEU A 231 5.08 12.06 1.46
C LEU A 231 5.37 13.52 1.79
N LEU A 232 6.62 13.83 2.20
CA LEU A 232 7.04 15.20 2.49
C LEU A 232 7.00 16.07 1.23
N GLU A 233 7.42 15.54 0.08
CA GLU A 233 7.33 16.23 -1.21
C GLU A 233 5.87 16.50 -1.58
N ALA A 234 4.98 15.51 -1.46
CA ALA A 234 3.56 15.68 -1.72
C ALA A 234 2.91 16.76 -0.84
N ILE A 235 3.29 16.80 0.45
CA ILE A 235 2.83 17.84 1.39
C ILE A 235 3.38 19.22 0.99
N ALA A 236 4.67 19.31 0.68
CA ALA A 236 5.29 20.57 0.24
C ALA A 236 4.60 21.12 -1.01
N ASP A 237 4.26 20.24 -1.94
CA ASP A 237 3.52 20.54 -3.16
C ASP A 237 2.11 21.06 -2.88
N VAL A 238 1.36 20.42 -1.97
CA VAL A 238 0.03 20.90 -1.54
C VAL A 238 0.13 22.30 -0.94
N ILE A 239 1.13 22.55 -0.11
CA ILE A 239 1.36 23.85 0.53
C ILE A 239 1.71 24.91 -0.52
N ASN A 240 2.61 24.60 -1.45
CA ASN A 240 2.99 25.49 -2.54
C ASN A 240 1.78 25.84 -3.42
N ARG A 241 0.98 24.86 -3.82
CA ARG A 241 -0.27 25.08 -4.57
C ARG A 241 -1.26 25.97 -3.81
N SER A 242 -1.38 25.78 -2.50
CA SER A 242 -2.27 26.57 -1.63
C SER A 242 -1.79 28.01 -1.51
N ASN A 243 -0.48 28.21 -1.36
CA ASN A 243 0.15 29.53 -1.32
C ASN A 243 -0.02 30.28 -2.65
N HIS A 244 0.18 29.61 -3.79
CA HIS A 244 -0.04 30.21 -5.11
C HIS A 244 -1.49 30.60 -5.33
N ARG A 245 -2.47 29.76 -4.93
CA ARG A 245 -3.90 30.11 -4.98
C ARG A 245 -4.24 31.30 -4.10
N ALA A 246 -3.71 31.39 -2.89
CA ALA A 246 -3.94 32.53 -2.00
C ALA A 246 -3.37 33.85 -2.57
N ILE A 247 -2.23 33.80 -3.25
CA ILE A 247 -1.64 34.95 -3.95
C ILE A 247 -2.49 35.36 -5.15
N ALA A 248 -2.92 34.39 -5.97
CA ALA A 248 -3.77 34.66 -7.14
C ALA A 248 -5.13 35.26 -6.76
N ASN A 249 -5.75 34.78 -5.68
CA ASN A 249 -7.02 35.32 -5.20
C ASN A 249 -6.88 36.77 -4.68
N ARG A 250 -5.79 37.09 -3.95
CA ARG A 250 -5.51 38.48 -3.53
C ARG A 250 -5.25 39.42 -4.70
N ALA A 251 -4.59 38.94 -5.75
CA ALA A 251 -4.35 39.72 -6.96
C ALA A 251 -5.66 39.99 -7.73
N SER A 252 -6.64 39.09 -7.63
CA SER A 252 -7.95 39.23 -8.28
C SER A 252 -8.92 40.14 -7.50
N ASP A 253 -8.83 40.15 -6.16
CA ASP A 253 -9.59 41.08 -5.30
C ASP A 253 -9.07 42.53 -5.37
N SER A 254 -7.90 42.73 -5.97
CA SER A 254 -7.29 44.05 -6.19
C SER A 254 -7.68 44.59 -7.57
N THR A 255 -8.97 44.70 -7.86
CA THR A 255 -9.43 45.53 -8.99
C THR A 255 -9.44 46.99 -8.53
N PRO A 256 -8.65 47.91 -9.13
CA PRO A 256 -8.68 49.30 -8.72
C PRO A 256 -9.98 49.93 -9.26
N THR A 257 -10.98 50.09 -8.40
CA THR A 257 -12.11 50.99 -8.68
C THR A 257 -11.58 52.41 -8.81
N LEU A 258 -11.34 52.80 -10.05
CA LEU A 258 -11.13 54.17 -10.49
C LEU A 258 -12.48 54.91 -10.40
N ALA A 259 -12.76 55.53 -9.26
CA ALA A 259 -13.78 56.57 -9.15
C ALA A 259 -13.42 57.58 -8.05
N ASN A 260 -13.17 58.79 -8.52
CA ASN A 260 -12.92 60.05 -7.81
C ASN A 260 -13.71 60.27 -6.51
N LEU A 261 -13.09 60.93 -5.52
CA LEU A 261 -13.41 62.32 -5.15
C LEU A 261 -12.51 62.85 -4.01
N THR A 262 -11.76 63.88 -4.36
CA THR A 262 -11.53 65.14 -3.61
C THR A 262 -10.91 65.11 -2.21
N ILE A 263 -9.74 65.75 -2.14
CA ILE A 263 -8.99 66.17 -0.96
C ILE A 263 -9.76 67.23 -0.16
N ASN A 264 -9.84 67.06 1.16
CA ASN A 264 -9.67 68.06 2.24
C ASN A 264 -9.69 67.29 3.58
N SER A 265 -8.58 67.12 4.30
CA SER A 265 -7.89 68.04 5.24
C SER A 265 -8.49 68.04 6.66
N ALA A 266 -7.59 67.70 7.60
CA ALA A 266 -7.60 67.89 9.06
C ALA A 266 -8.16 66.77 9.97
N ASP A 267 -7.25 66.35 10.88
CA ASP A 267 -7.40 65.67 12.17
C ASP A 267 -7.88 64.19 12.14
N GLU A 268 -7.36 63.23 12.89
CA GLU A 268 -6.69 63.27 14.19
C GLU A 268 -5.91 61.96 14.44
N ALA A 269 -5.03 62.04 15.43
CA ALA A 269 -4.00 61.15 15.92
C ALA A 269 -4.29 59.64 16.11
N ASN A 270 -3.21 58.87 15.85
CA ASN A 270 -2.65 57.76 16.64
C ASN A 270 -3.58 56.78 17.36
N LEU A 271 -3.65 55.54 16.84
CA LEU A 271 -3.66 54.32 17.65
C LEU A 271 -2.89 53.20 16.91
N ILE A 272 -1.56 53.16 17.11
CA ILE A 272 -0.74 51.99 16.78
C ILE A 272 -1.01 50.93 17.84
N VAL A 273 -1.97 50.04 17.58
CA VAL A 273 -2.00 48.72 18.20
C VAL A 273 -1.25 47.80 17.24
N GLY A 274 -0.04 47.41 17.64
CA GLY A 274 0.83 46.51 16.89
C GLY A 274 0.14 45.18 16.63
N THR A 275 -0.48 45.05 15.47
CA THR A 275 -0.83 43.75 14.90
C THR A 275 0.46 43.14 14.36
N PRO A 276 0.85 41.91 14.76
CA PRO A 276 2.05 41.30 14.25
C PRO A 276 1.90 41.12 12.73
N ASN A 277 2.87 41.66 11.99
CA ASN A 277 2.92 41.58 10.53
C ASN A 277 2.65 40.12 10.07
N PRO A 278 1.66 39.88 9.17
CA PRO A 278 1.36 38.54 8.68
C PRO A 278 2.57 37.82 8.05
N GLN A 279 3.59 38.57 7.60
CA GLN A 279 4.86 38.03 7.15
C GLN A 279 5.63 37.29 8.26
N ASN A 280 5.69 37.88 9.46
CA ASN A 280 6.39 37.30 10.61
C ASN A 280 5.70 36.03 11.12
N ARG A 281 4.35 35.98 11.04
CA ARG A 281 3.57 34.77 11.38
C ARG A 281 3.83 33.63 10.40
N ARG A 282 4.07 33.95 9.12
CA ARG A 282 4.35 32.99 8.05
C ARG A 282 5.76 32.42 8.15
N GLU A 283 6.74 33.24 8.50
CA GLU A 283 8.12 32.82 8.75
C GLU A 283 8.22 31.98 10.02
N ALA A 284 7.56 32.38 11.12
CA ALA A 284 7.50 31.59 12.34
C ALA A 284 6.83 30.21 12.14
N SER A 285 5.76 30.15 11.32
CA SER A 285 5.11 28.89 10.97
C SER A 285 5.99 27.99 10.10
N ARG A 286 6.87 28.56 9.26
CA ARG A 286 7.82 27.82 8.41
C ARG A 286 8.95 27.23 9.25
N GLU A 287 9.49 28.00 10.19
CA GLU A 287 10.52 27.53 11.13
C GLU A 287 9.99 26.43 12.06
N LEU A 288 8.79 26.59 12.63
CA LEU A 288 8.14 25.54 13.44
C LEU A 288 7.90 24.25 12.63
N MET A 289 7.60 24.36 11.34
CA MET A 289 7.37 23.20 10.48
C MET A 289 8.68 22.49 10.14
N LEU A 290 9.75 23.23 9.85
CA LEU A 290 11.09 22.66 9.61
C LEU A 290 11.67 22.00 10.87
N ASP A 291 11.41 22.58 12.05
CA ASP A 291 11.81 22.02 13.33
C ASP A 291 11.03 20.74 13.67
N GLY A 292 9.73 20.73 13.37
CA GLY A 292 8.90 19.52 13.45
C GLY A 292 9.45 18.38 12.59
N ILE A 293 9.76 18.66 11.31
CA ILE A 293 10.33 17.68 10.37
C ILE A 293 11.68 17.16 10.87
N ARG A 294 12.56 18.05 11.35
CA ARG A 294 13.89 17.67 11.89
C ARG A 294 13.76 16.82 13.15
N THR A 295 12.76 17.10 13.99
CA THR A 295 12.47 16.35 15.21
C THR A 295 11.88 14.98 14.91
N THR A 296 10.97 14.84 13.95
CA THR A 296 10.41 13.54 13.55
C THR A 296 11.48 12.63 12.94
N ILE A 297 12.35 13.16 12.07
CA ILE A 297 13.48 12.41 11.50
C ILE A 297 14.44 11.95 12.61
N SER A 298 14.66 12.78 13.64
CA SER A 298 15.53 12.44 14.77
C SER A 298 14.88 11.42 15.72
N LEU A 299 13.56 11.48 15.92
CA LEU A 299 12.80 10.52 16.73
C LEU A 299 12.74 9.13 16.06
N VAL A 300 12.58 9.06 14.74
CA VAL A 300 12.65 7.79 13.97
C VAL A 300 14.06 7.20 14.01
N LYS A 301 15.10 8.04 14.02
CA LYS A 301 16.50 7.61 14.20
C LYS A 301 16.76 7.08 15.62
N LEU A 302 16.25 7.74 16.66
CA LEU A 302 16.45 7.33 18.06
C LEU A 302 15.66 6.08 18.43
N THR A 303 14.39 5.96 18.00
CA THR A 303 13.55 4.79 18.30
C THR A 303 14.10 3.49 17.71
N ARG A 304 14.87 3.52 16.61
CA ARG A 304 15.55 2.33 16.08
C ARG A 304 16.95 2.11 16.67
N ILE A 305 17.66 3.16 17.10
CA ILE A 305 18.95 2.99 17.79
C ILE A 305 18.74 2.41 19.19
N ASP A 306 17.70 2.81 19.92
CA ASP A 306 17.36 2.22 21.23
C ASP A 306 16.96 0.74 21.10
N VAL A 307 16.27 0.36 20.01
CA VAL A 307 15.99 -1.05 19.68
C VAL A 307 17.29 -1.81 19.35
N LEU A 308 18.20 -1.20 18.59
CA LEU A 308 19.49 -1.82 18.23
C LEU A 308 20.47 -1.92 19.40
N ILE A 309 20.42 -1.00 20.37
CA ILE A 309 21.26 -1.04 21.57
C ILE A 309 20.70 -2.06 22.58
N GLY A 310 19.37 -2.19 22.68
CA GLY A 310 18.75 -3.24 23.51
C GLY A 310 18.87 -4.66 22.95
N GLU A 311 19.22 -4.83 21.67
CA GLU A 311 19.48 -6.13 21.03
C GLU A 311 20.98 -6.53 21.02
N MET A 312 21.87 -5.65 21.51
CA MET A 312 23.33 -5.87 21.57
C MET A 312 23.86 -6.10 23.00
N GLU A 313 23.00 -6.08 24.02
CA GLU A 313 23.27 -6.54 25.40
C GLU A 313 22.55 -7.86 25.69
#